data_AF-A0A3Q9QVW3-F1
#
_entry.id   AF-A0A3Q9QVW3-F1
#
_cell.length_a   1.000
_cell.length_b   1.000
_cell.length_c   1.000
_cell.angle_alpha   90.00
_cell.angle_beta   90.00
_cell.angle_gamma   90.00
#
_symmetry.space_group_name_H-M   'P 1'
#
loop_
_entity.id
_entity.type
_entity.pdbx_description
1 polymer ?
#
loop_
_entity_poly.entity_id
_entity_poly.type
_entity_poly.pdbx_seq_one_letter_code
_entity_poly.pdbx_strand_id
1 'polypeptide(L)' 'MYFEYLLDALLGPREILHSMECSVCGLEETYYRDPVSRRQLGRACYGCNFVQKFDF' A
#
# COMPACT_ATOMS: atom_id res chain seq x y z
N MET A 1 -1.77 13.48 -6.25
CA MET A 1 -1.52 14.21 -4.98
C MET A 1 -2.39 13.73 -3.81
N TYR A 2 -3.66 13.35 -3.96
CA TYR A 2 -4.46 12.85 -2.82
C TYR A 2 -4.08 11.44 -2.32
N PHE A 3 -3.62 10.57 -3.22
CA PHE A 3 -3.30 9.19 -2.88
C PHE A 3 -2.13 9.06 -1.90
N GLU A 4 -1.04 9.83 -2.08
CA GLU A 4 0.10 9.79 -1.15
C GLU A 4 -0.29 10.22 0.26
N TYR A 5 -1.13 11.24 0.41
CA TYR A 5 -1.65 11.64 1.72
C TYR A 5 -2.53 10.56 2.37
N LEU A 6 -3.34 9.84 1.57
CA LEU A 6 -4.13 8.72 2.05
C LEU A 6 -3.21 7.59 2.56
N LEU A 7 -2.18 7.27 1.79
CA LEU A 7 -1.20 6.28 2.20
C LEU A 7 -0.44 6.71 3.47
N ASP A 8 -0.07 7.99 3.59
CA ASP A 8 0.61 8.52 4.78
C ASP A 8 -0.27 8.42 6.03
N ALA A 9 -1.56 8.73 5.88
CA ALA A 9 -2.52 8.63 6.97
C ALA A 9 -2.78 7.17 7.42
N LEU A 10 -2.76 6.21 6.49
CA LEU A 10 -3.12 4.82 6.78
C LEU A 10 -1.91 3.93 7.11
N LEU A 11 -0.83 4.06 6.34
CA LEU A 11 0.34 3.18 6.40
C LEU A 11 1.58 3.86 7.01
N GLY A 12 1.64 5.19 7.02
CA GLY A 12 2.79 5.94 7.52
C GLY A 12 4.07 5.70 6.68
N PRO A 13 5.27 5.83 7.29
CA PRO A 13 6.54 5.56 6.63
C PRO A 13 6.59 4.15 6.05
N ARG A 14 6.92 4.05 4.76
CA ARG A 14 6.77 2.80 4.00
C ARG A 14 7.83 2.68 2.91
N GLU A 15 8.20 1.44 2.61
CA GLU A 15 8.97 1.07 1.43
C GLU A 15 8.15 0.12 0.55
N ILE A 16 8.35 0.22 -0.76
CA ILE A 16 7.78 -0.73 -1.72
C ILE A 16 8.41 -2.10 -1.48
N LEU A 17 7.56 -3.12 -1.31
CA LEU A 17 7.97 -4.51 -1.18
C LEU A 17 7.88 -5.24 -2.52
N HIS A 18 6.69 -5.23 -3.14
CA HIS A 18 6.44 -5.75 -4.48
C HIS A 18 5.14 -5.16 -5.05
N SER A 19 4.92 -5.30 -6.36
CA SER A 19 3.66 -4.98 -7.02
C SER A 19 3.05 -6.23 -7.66
N MET A 20 1.73 -6.28 -7.77
CA MET A 20 0.98 -7.34 -8.44
C MET A 20 -0.35 -6.80 -8.98
N GLU A 21 -1.17 -7.66 -9.60
CA GLU A 21 -2.49 -7.26 -10.10
C GLU A 21 -3.50 -7.07 -8.95
N CYS A 22 -4.18 -5.93 -8.98
CA CYS A 22 -5.16 -5.54 -8.00
C CYS A 22 -6.43 -6.38 -8.14
N SER A 23 -6.75 -7.12 -7.08
CA SER A 23 -7.97 -7.93 -7.00
C SER A 23 -9.29 -7.15 -7.15
N VAL A 24 -9.27 -5.81 -7.07
CA VAL A 24 -10.47 -4.96 -7.15
C VAL A 24 -10.71 -4.43 -8.56
N CYS A 25 -9.68 -3.99 -9.27
CA CYS A 25 -9.82 -3.32 -10.56
C CYS A 25 -8.95 -3.88 -11.70
N GLY A 26 -8.11 -4.89 -11.43
CA GLY A 26 -7.21 -5.48 -12.42
C GLY A 26 -6.00 -4.63 -12.83
N LEU A 27 -5.79 -3.46 -12.20
CA LEU A 27 -4.61 -2.61 -12.41
C LEU A 27 -3.49 -2.99 -11.43
N GLU A 28 -2.41 -2.20 -11.33
CA GLU A 28 -1.32 -2.49 -10.40
C GLU A 28 -1.69 -2.14 -8.95
N GLU A 29 -1.48 -3.09 -8.02
CA GLU A 29 -1.44 -2.87 -6.57
C GLU A 29 -0.03 -3.07 -6.03
N THR A 30 0.37 -2.21 -5.10
CA THR A 30 1.68 -2.21 -4.45
C THR A 30 1.54 -2.63 -3.00
N TYR A 31 2.41 -3.54 -2.57
CA TYR A 31 2.55 -3.98 -1.18
C TYR A 31 3.67 -3.19 -0.52
N TYR A 32 3.44 -2.79 0.71
CA TYR A 32 4.34 -1.94 1.48
C TYR A 32 4.82 -2.64 2.75
N ARG A 33 6.04 -2.32 3.16
CA ARG A 33 6.61 -2.72 4.44
C ARG A 33 7.20 -1.53 5.18
N ASP A 34 7.34 -1.68 6.48
CA ASP A 34 8.00 -0.71 7.33
C ASP A 34 9.52 -0.70 7.03
N PRO A 35 10.14 0.47 6.83
CA PRO A 35 11.56 0.58 6.49
C PRO A 35 12.49 0.01 7.56
N VAL A 36 12.09 0.08 8.83
CA VAL A 36 12.94 -0.27 9.99
C VAL A 36 12.73 -1.73 10.42
N SER A 37 11.51 -2.09 10.76
CA SER A 37 11.11 -3.41 11.27
C SER A 37 10.92 -4.46 10.16
N ARG A 38 10.87 -4.04 8.89
CA ARG A 38 10.62 -4.89 7.71
C ARG A 38 9.27 -5.62 7.72
N ARG A 39 8.38 -5.31 8.65
CA ARG A 39 7.03 -5.88 8.73
C ARG A 39 6.17 -5.38 7.57
N GLN A 40 5.32 -6.24 7.03
CA GLN A 40 4.33 -5.82 6.05
C GLN A 40 3.32 -4.87 6.70
N LEU A 41 3.05 -3.74 6.04
CA LEU A 41 2.14 -2.71 6.51
C LEU A 41 0.76 -2.82 5.87
N GLY A 42 0.73 -3.16 4.59
CA GLY A 42 -0.50 -3.12 3.80
C GLY A 42 -0.25 -3.14 2.31
N ARG A 43 -1.33 -2.95 1.56
CA ARG A 43 -1.31 -2.82 0.10
C ARG A 43 -2.17 -1.65 -0.35
N ALA A 44 -1.86 -1.11 -1.52
CA ALA A 44 -2.69 -0.08 -2.13
C ALA A 44 -2.64 -0.10 -3.66
N CYS A 45 -3.72 0.34 -4.30
CA CYS A 45 -3.82 0.47 -5.75
C CYS A 45 -4.05 1.94 -6.12
N TYR A 46 -3.14 2.52 -6.89
CA TYR A 46 -3.27 3.89 -7.39
C TYR A 46 -4.46 4.03 -8.37
N GLY A 47 -4.79 2.95 -9.10
CA GLY A 47 -5.84 2.97 -10.12
C GLY A 47 -7.25 3.13 -9.55
N CYS A 48 -7.58 2.39 -8.48
CA CYS A 48 -8.92 2.45 -7.85
C CYS A 48 -8.92 3.14 -6.47
N ASN A 49 -7.78 3.65 -6.01
CA ASN A 49 -7.58 4.24 -4.68
C ASN A 49 -7.88 3.29 -3.51
N PHE A 50 -7.91 1.98 -3.75
CA PHE A 50 -8.05 1.00 -2.68
C PHE A 50 -6.80 1.00 -1.81
N VAL A 51 -6.98 1.03 -0.48
CA VAL A 51 -5.90 0.91 0.50
C VAL A 51 -6.35 -0.04 1.59
N GLN A 52 -5.49 -0.99 1.94
CA GLN A 52 -5.73 -1.94 3.02
C GLN A 52 -4.50 -2.01 3.91
N LYS A 53 -4.67 -1.68 5.19
CA LYS A 53 -3.68 -1.92 6.23
C LYS A 53 -3.80 -3.38 6.70
N PHE A 54 -2.67 -4.01 7.00
CA PHE A 54 -2.64 -5.31 7.64
C PHE A 54 -2.37 -5.12 9.13
N ASP A 55 -3.26 -5.65 9.96
CA ASP A 55 -3.06 -5.74 11.41
C ASP A 55 -2.52 -7.14 11.72
N PHE A 56 -1.20 -7.25 11.93
CA PHE A 56 -0.50 -8.47 12.34
C PHE A 56 0.00 -8.35 13.77
#